data_AF-A0A954HHG4-F1
#
_entry.id   AF-A0A954HHG4-F1
#
_cell.length_a   1.000
_cell.length_b   1.000
_cell.length_c   1.000
_cell.angle_alpha   90.00
_cell.angle_beta   90.00
_cell.angle_gamma   90.00
#
_symmetry.space_group_name_H-M   'P 1'
#
loop_
_entity.id
_entity.type
_entity.pdbx_description
1 polymer ?
#
loop_
_entity_poly.entity_id
_entity_poly.type
_entity_poly.pdbx_seq_one_letter_code
_entity_poly.pdbx_strand_id
1 'polypeptide(L)'
;LFSKLPDAKVRGYKPGRFSFNRAGGRCEDCEGMGQKKIEMHFLPDVWVTCDTCHGKRYNQETLAVKYREYSIADVLDMSIGQACELFGNIAKIRAPLATLQAIGLDYLTLGQSATTLSGGEAQRVKLAAELCKPNSGRTLYLLDEPTTGLHFDDIAKLLKVLNSLVEQGNTVVIIEHNLDVIKTADWIVDIGPEAGIDGGHVVAMGTPEEVVAQSEAYTENETHIEGLSGSLKVRSWTGELLKPVLKHHSRGELEVFDAAQVAQKQEGDVELSRIGRDVDAPWKTDGRKWHTSDRVARNGKACRWEGDALAYVADLLKKYDGLKDPNWNDQATVEVTAKKKQGTGWFFHALSGDEWLLRMYFRVPKGTFEEADLQARMPLTSVDELDELHVYGRADRLRINNSKGAFQEVVFDIHWKREVDTPAFQQFLDEAVAAYLGKVEKASGTAEVEMPWTKLGRKWHVSRKGFPSTKRVKWTATTLEMLCDLLEATFTDFSFDWTGKSIVKLSPPDSDTHTWELHTKRREGIDLILLAEPGTVALGKIADLGSEREIVPHRSGREAVKIRLVTQKDVKQKGLKEFLLEFAST
;
A
#
# COMPACT_ATOMS: atom_id res chain seq x y z
N LEU A 1 8.06 5.88 -7.56
CA LEU A 1 8.57 6.52 -8.79
C LEU A 1 9.23 5.49 -9.69
N PHE A 2 10.37 4.91 -9.29
CA PHE A 2 11.18 3.97 -10.09
C PHE A 2 10.41 2.80 -10.73
N SER A 3 9.45 2.19 -10.02
CA SER A 3 8.63 1.09 -10.57
C SER A 3 7.70 1.48 -11.73
N LYS A 4 7.53 2.79 -11.99
CA LYS A 4 6.68 3.29 -13.08
C LYS A 4 7.48 3.67 -14.32
N LEU A 5 8.81 3.64 -14.24
CA LEU A 5 9.69 3.95 -15.37
C LEU A 5 9.56 2.87 -16.45
N PRO A 6 9.79 3.22 -17.74
CA PRO A 6 9.73 2.26 -18.84
C PRO A 6 10.56 1.00 -18.56
N ASP A 7 11.83 1.15 -18.20
CA ASP A 7 12.75 0.02 -17.92
C ASP A 7 12.23 -0.91 -16.81
N ALA A 8 11.68 -0.33 -15.75
CA ALA A 8 11.07 -1.09 -14.67
C ALA A 8 9.82 -1.84 -15.13
N LYS A 9 8.98 -1.21 -15.97
CA LYS A 9 7.79 -1.85 -16.55
C LYS A 9 8.17 -3.02 -17.45
N VAL A 10 9.16 -2.83 -18.33
CA VAL A 10 9.69 -3.89 -19.21
C VAL A 10 10.13 -5.11 -18.40
N ARG A 11 10.91 -4.87 -17.34
CA ARG A 11 11.42 -5.93 -16.45
C ARG A 11 10.39 -6.47 -15.45
N GLY A 12 9.18 -5.90 -15.39
CA GLY A 12 8.11 -6.32 -14.48
C GLY A 12 8.38 -5.95 -13.01
N TYR A 13 9.22 -4.96 -12.77
CA TYR A 13 9.60 -4.53 -11.42
C TYR A 13 8.47 -3.75 -10.76
N LYS A 14 7.98 -4.32 -9.66
CA LYS A 14 6.98 -3.69 -8.77
C LYS A 14 7.67 -2.81 -7.73
N PRO A 15 6.94 -1.94 -7.01
CA PRO A 15 7.53 -1.11 -5.94
C PRO A 15 8.37 -1.90 -4.92
N GLY A 16 7.97 -3.16 -4.64
CA GLY A 16 8.72 -4.04 -3.74
C GLY A 16 10.15 -4.35 -4.18
N ARG A 17 10.46 -4.36 -5.49
CA ARG A 17 11.83 -4.56 -6.00
C ARG A 17 12.77 -3.45 -5.55
N PHE A 18 12.26 -2.23 -5.44
CA PHE A 18 12.99 -1.03 -5.04
C PHE A 18 13.01 -0.83 -3.52
N SER A 19 12.53 -1.80 -2.73
CA SER A 19 12.60 -1.76 -1.28
C SER A 19 13.85 -2.47 -0.79
N PHE A 20 14.75 -1.76 -0.09
CA PHE A 20 15.91 -2.40 0.54
C PHE A 20 15.52 -3.34 1.70
N ASN A 21 14.30 -3.20 2.25
CA ASN A 21 13.78 -4.04 3.34
C ASN A 21 13.12 -5.35 2.88
N ARG A 22 13.00 -5.60 1.57
CA ARG A 22 12.34 -6.81 1.04
C ARG A 22 13.27 -7.56 0.10
N ALA A 23 13.26 -8.88 0.23
CA ALA A 23 13.95 -9.76 -0.71
C ALA A 23 13.45 -9.52 -2.14
N GLY A 24 14.37 -9.66 -3.09
CA GLY A 24 14.10 -9.48 -4.51
C GLY A 24 15.08 -8.53 -5.18
N GLY A 25 15.12 -7.25 -4.79
CA GLY A 25 16.02 -6.26 -5.40
C GLY A 25 17.09 -5.69 -4.47
N ARG A 26 16.99 -5.95 -3.16
CA ARG A 26 18.04 -5.64 -2.20
C ARG A 26 19.28 -6.51 -2.44
N CYS A 27 20.43 -6.08 -1.93
CA CYS A 27 21.60 -6.94 -1.79
C CYS A 27 21.31 -7.98 -0.70
N GLU A 28 21.32 -9.27 -1.05
CA GLU A 28 21.03 -10.34 -0.08
C GLU A 28 22.17 -10.54 0.92
N ASP A 29 23.42 -10.27 0.54
CA ASP A 29 24.58 -10.46 1.41
C ASP A 29 24.61 -9.55 2.64
N CYS A 30 24.05 -8.34 2.53
CA CYS A 30 23.89 -7.42 3.66
C CYS A 30 22.42 -7.19 4.01
N GLU A 31 21.51 -8.01 3.46
CA GLU A 31 20.06 -7.89 3.61
C GLU A 31 19.50 -6.48 3.36
N GLY A 32 20.14 -5.71 2.48
CA GLY A 32 19.76 -4.34 2.15
C GLY A 32 20.26 -3.24 3.11
N MET A 33 21.03 -3.57 4.14
CA MET A 33 21.60 -2.56 5.05
C MET A 33 22.71 -1.73 4.38
N GLY A 34 23.43 -2.31 3.41
CA GLY A 34 24.61 -1.71 2.77
C GLY A 34 25.88 -1.83 3.62
N GLN A 35 25.74 -2.24 4.88
CA GLN A 35 26.81 -2.49 5.84
C GLN A 35 26.58 -3.85 6.50
N LYS A 36 27.66 -4.47 6.96
CA LYS A 36 27.65 -5.67 7.78
C LYS A 36 28.12 -5.30 9.18
N LYS A 37 27.39 -5.79 10.18
CA LYS A 37 27.73 -5.62 11.58
C LYS A 37 28.77 -6.67 11.96
N ILE A 38 29.92 -6.23 12.44
CA ILE A 38 30.95 -7.09 13.01
C ILE A 38 30.81 -6.99 14.52
N GLU A 39 30.47 -8.13 15.13
CA GLU A 39 30.37 -8.24 16.58
C GLU A 39 31.76 -8.23 17.21
N MET A 40 31.95 -7.35 18.18
CA MET A 40 33.20 -7.22 18.91
C MET A 40 32.94 -7.59 20.38
N HIS A 41 33.67 -8.57 20.92
CA HIS A 41 33.40 -9.09 22.27
C HIS A 41 33.59 -8.07 23.41
N PHE A 42 34.47 -7.08 23.23
CA PHE A 42 34.85 -6.12 24.28
C PHE A 42 34.72 -4.66 23.86
N LEU A 43 34.44 -4.40 22.59
CA LEU A 43 34.31 -3.06 22.02
C LEU A 43 32.90 -2.90 21.43
N PRO A 44 32.42 -1.67 21.23
CA PRO A 44 31.19 -1.44 20.49
C PRO A 44 31.27 -2.08 19.10
N ASP A 45 30.16 -2.67 18.67
CA ASP A 45 30.06 -3.31 17.37
C ASP A 45 30.38 -2.33 16.24
N VAL A 46 31.12 -2.81 15.26
CA VAL A 46 31.57 -1.98 14.13
C VAL A 46 30.75 -2.33 12.90
N TRP A 47 30.30 -1.30 12.18
CA TRP A 47 29.62 -1.45 10.90
C TRP A 47 30.62 -1.24 9.78
N VAL A 48 30.82 -2.28 8.97
CA VAL A 48 31.73 -2.23 7.81
C VAL A 48 30.91 -2.25 6.53
N THR A 49 31.31 -1.46 5.54
CA THR A 49 30.66 -1.42 4.23
C THR A 49 30.62 -2.81 3.61
N CYS A 50 29.48 -3.20 3.04
CA CYS A 50 29.33 -4.50 2.40
C CYS A 50 30.20 -4.61 1.14
N ASP A 51 31.01 -5.66 1.05
CA ASP A 51 31.91 -5.90 -0.09
C ASP A 51 31.18 -6.20 -1.41
N THR A 52 29.93 -6.67 -1.35
CA THR A 52 29.17 -7.10 -2.53
C THR A 52 28.45 -5.95 -3.21
N CYS A 53 27.82 -5.06 -2.44
CA CYS A 53 27.10 -3.91 -2.98
C CYS A 53 27.83 -2.58 -2.80
N HIS A 54 28.96 -2.57 -2.08
CA HIS A 54 29.75 -1.37 -1.76
C HIS A 54 28.89 -0.24 -1.17
N GLY A 55 28.00 -0.58 -0.22
CA GLY A 55 27.11 0.40 0.41
C GLY A 55 25.83 0.72 -0.36
N LYS A 56 25.68 0.28 -1.61
CA LYS A 56 24.53 0.64 -2.47
C LYS A 56 23.21 -0.01 -2.09
N ARG A 57 23.17 -0.97 -1.16
CA ARG A 57 21.96 -1.67 -0.64
C ARG A 57 21.17 -2.52 -1.63
N TYR A 58 21.38 -2.36 -2.93
CA TYR A 58 20.64 -3.03 -4.00
C TYR A 58 21.54 -3.90 -4.87
N ASN A 59 20.94 -4.83 -5.59
CA ASN A 59 21.63 -5.62 -6.60
C ASN A 59 21.77 -4.85 -7.93
N GLN A 60 22.69 -5.29 -8.79
CA GLN A 60 23.04 -4.58 -10.02
C GLN A 60 21.87 -4.45 -11.00
N GLU A 61 20.96 -5.44 -11.04
CA GLU A 61 19.80 -5.39 -11.94
C GLU A 61 18.78 -4.31 -11.51
N THR A 62 18.66 -4.04 -10.21
CA THR A 62 17.79 -2.97 -9.69
C THR A 62 18.41 -1.59 -9.94
N LEU A 63 19.74 -1.48 -9.82
CA LEU A 63 20.49 -0.24 -10.07
C LEU A 63 20.51 0.17 -11.55
N ALA A 64 20.29 -0.77 -12.47
CA ALA A 64 20.21 -0.47 -13.90
C ALA A 64 19.00 0.41 -14.27
N VAL A 65 17.96 0.47 -13.42
CA VAL A 65 16.81 1.35 -13.64
C VAL A 65 17.13 2.75 -13.14
N LYS A 66 17.15 3.72 -14.05
CA LYS A 66 17.53 5.11 -13.77
C LYS A 66 16.40 6.11 -14.01
N TYR A 67 16.32 7.12 -13.15
CA TYR A 67 15.50 8.31 -13.33
C TYR A 67 16.43 9.51 -13.55
N ARG A 68 16.37 10.14 -14.72
CA ARG A 68 17.25 11.28 -15.08
C ARG A 68 18.74 10.96 -14.81
N GLU A 69 19.22 9.82 -15.29
CA GLU A 69 20.57 9.27 -15.05
C GLU A 69 20.90 8.74 -13.65
N TYR A 70 20.04 8.97 -12.64
CA TYR A 70 20.25 8.50 -11.27
C TYR A 70 19.52 7.19 -10.98
N SER A 71 20.23 6.19 -10.46
CA SER A 71 19.62 4.97 -9.90
C SER A 71 18.99 5.25 -8.54
N ILE A 72 18.27 4.27 -7.98
CA ILE A 72 17.70 4.41 -6.63
C ILE A 72 18.76 4.57 -5.54
N ALA A 73 19.93 3.93 -5.69
CA ALA A 73 21.01 4.10 -4.72
C ALA A 73 21.61 5.50 -4.82
N ASP A 74 21.80 6.02 -6.04
CA ASP A 74 22.32 7.37 -6.23
C ASP A 74 21.39 8.40 -5.59
N VAL A 75 20.06 8.26 -5.78
CA VAL A 75 19.07 9.13 -5.12
C VAL A 75 19.14 9.05 -3.60
N LEU A 76 19.38 7.87 -3.02
CA LEU A 76 19.53 7.72 -1.58
C LEU A 76 20.85 8.32 -1.06
N ASP A 77 21.86 8.45 -1.90
CA ASP A 77 23.15 9.05 -1.54
C ASP A 77 23.18 10.58 -1.74
N MET A 78 22.22 11.13 -2.49
CA MET A 78 22.08 12.58 -2.66
C MET A 78 21.69 13.28 -1.37
N SER A 79 22.17 14.51 -1.21
CA SER A 79 21.71 15.40 -0.14
C SER A 79 20.24 15.77 -0.35
N ILE A 80 19.54 16.11 0.74
CA ILE A 80 18.15 16.56 0.68
C ILE A 80 18.02 17.79 -0.23
N GLY A 81 18.98 18.71 -0.20
CA GLY A 81 19.02 19.88 -1.10
C GLY A 81 19.08 19.48 -2.58
N GLN A 82 19.97 18.55 -2.95
CA GLN A 82 20.05 18.02 -4.31
C GLN A 82 18.77 17.27 -4.73
N ALA A 83 18.17 16.53 -3.79
CA ALA A 83 16.93 15.82 -4.03
C ALA A 83 15.74 16.77 -4.25
N CYS A 84 15.69 17.91 -3.56
CA CYS A 84 14.70 18.97 -3.78
C CYS A 84 14.75 19.47 -5.24
N GLU A 85 15.95 19.68 -5.79
CA GLU A 85 16.14 20.11 -7.18
C GLU A 85 15.71 19.00 -8.16
N LEU A 86 16.17 17.76 -7.93
CA LEU A 86 15.87 16.62 -8.80
C LEU A 86 14.37 16.33 -8.90
N PHE A 87 13.65 16.43 -7.77
CA PHE A 87 12.21 16.13 -7.66
C PHE A 87 11.33 17.39 -7.60
N GLY A 88 11.87 18.55 -7.95
CA GLY A 88 11.16 19.83 -7.91
C GLY A 88 9.88 19.86 -8.73
N ASN A 89 9.76 19.01 -9.77
CA ASN A 89 8.57 18.87 -10.60
C ASN A 89 7.57 17.79 -10.12
N ILE A 90 7.79 17.19 -8.94
CA ILE A 90 6.90 16.16 -8.38
C ILE A 90 6.41 16.64 -7.01
N ALA A 91 5.28 17.34 -6.98
CA ALA A 91 4.69 17.93 -5.76
C ALA A 91 4.66 16.99 -4.54
N LYS A 92 4.28 15.71 -4.74
CA LYS A 92 4.21 14.70 -3.66
C LYS A 92 5.55 14.37 -3.01
N ILE A 93 6.66 14.59 -3.71
CA ILE A 93 8.02 14.37 -3.21
C ILE A 93 8.64 15.70 -2.79
N ARG A 94 8.39 16.78 -3.55
CA ARG A 94 8.84 18.14 -3.25
C ARG A 94 8.46 18.58 -1.84
N ALA A 95 7.19 18.43 -1.45
CA ALA A 95 6.73 18.95 -0.15
C ALA A 95 7.51 18.40 1.06
N PRO A 96 7.62 17.07 1.26
CA PRO A 96 8.41 16.53 2.37
C PRO A 96 9.89 16.94 2.34
N LEU A 97 10.50 17.01 1.15
CA LEU A 97 11.91 17.40 1.02
C LEU A 97 12.13 18.89 1.34
N ALA A 98 11.24 19.75 0.86
CA ALA A 98 11.31 21.18 1.13
C ALA A 98 11.08 21.49 2.62
N THR A 99 10.22 20.72 3.30
CA THR A 99 10.07 20.84 4.76
C THR A 99 11.36 20.48 5.49
N LEU A 100 12.05 19.40 5.09
CA LEU A 100 13.35 19.03 5.66
C LEU A 100 14.41 20.11 5.40
N GLN A 101 14.43 20.68 4.19
CA GLN A 101 15.31 21.79 3.84
C GLN A 101 15.01 23.06 4.66
N ALA A 102 13.73 23.38 4.88
CA ALA A 102 13.32 24.55 5.66
C ALA A 102 13.76 24.48 7.13
N ILE A 103 13.87 23.27 7.69
CA ILE A 103 14.36 23.01 9.04
C ILE A 103 15.92 22.98 9.10
N GLY A 104 16.59 23.14 7.96
CA GLY A 104 18.04 23.17 7.86
C GLY A 104 18.70 21.80 7.87
N LEU A 105 18.04 20.78 7.29
CA LEU A 105 18.58 19.44 7.12
C LEU A 105 19.00 19.14 5.67
N ASP A 106 19.20 20.17 4.85
CA ASP A 106 19.51 20.04 3.42
C ASP A 106 20.83 19.34 3.12
N TYR A 107 21.78 19.35 4.07
CA TYR A 107 23.07 18.69 3.98
C TYR A 107 23.02 17.17 4.20
N LEU A 108 22.00 16.66 4.89
CA LEU A 108 21.88 15.22 5.16
C LEU A 108 21.52 14.46 3.87
N THR A 109 22.02 13.24 3.74
CA THR A 109 21.65 12.37 2.61
C THR A 109 20.36 11.61 2.90
N LEU A 110 19.54 11.35 1.86
CA LEU A 110 18.24 10.69 2.02
C LEU A 110 18.32 9.28 2.62
N GLY A 111 19.42 8.59 2.35
CA GLY A 111 19.69 7.22 2.76
C GLY A 111 20.51 7.10 4.04
N GLN A 112 20.90 8.21 4.67
CA GLN A 112 21.71 8.20 5.89
C GLN A 112 21.08 7.32 6.98
N SER A 113 21.91 6.54 7.67
CA SER A 113 21.43 5.66 8.73
C SER A 113 20.92 6.49 9.91
N ALA A 114 19.73 6.17 10.42
CA ALA A 114 19.16 6.81 11.59
C ALA A 114 20.08 6.70 12.83
N THR A 115 20.91 5.66 12.91
CA THR A 115 21.88 5.46 14.01
C THR A 115 23.05 6.45 13.99
N THR A 116 23.25 7.15 12.88
CA THR A 116 24.33 8.12 12.71
C THR A 116 23.86 9.57 12.84
N LEU A 117 22.56 9.78 13.03
CA LEU A 117 22.00 11.11 13.24
C LEU A 117 22.29 11.58 14.67
N SER A 118 22.62 12.86 14.82
CA SER A 118 22.67 13.50 16.13
C SER A 118 21.27 13.58 16.76
N GLY A 119 21.21 13.80 18.08
CA GLY A 119 19.94 14.00 18.78
C GLY A 119 19.09 15.12 18.17
N GLY A 120 19.72 16.27 17.90
CA GLY A 120 19.05 17.42 17.28
C GLY A 120 18.63 17.18 15.83
N GLU A 121 19.40 16.43 15.05
CA GLU A 121 18.99 16.01 13.70
C GLU A 121 17.77 15.09 13.75
N ALA A 122 17.79 14.08 14.61
CA ALA A 122 16.68 13.16 14.78
C ALA A 122 15.39 13.87 15.26
N GLN A 123 15.52 14.85 16.15
CA GLN A 123 14.41 15.69 16.60
C GLN A 123 13.83 16.53 15.45
N ARG A 124 14.69 17.17 14.65
CA ARG A 124 14.29 17.98 13.49
C ARG A 124 13.61 17.14 12.39
N VAL A 125 14.05 15.90 12.15
CA VAL A 125 13.37 14.97 11.24
C VAL A 125 11.95 14.63 11.73
N LYS A 126 11.76 14.44 13.04
CA LYS A 126 10.43 14.20 13.62
C LYS A 126 9.52 15.42 13.47
N LEU A 127 10.06 16.62 13.72
CA LEU A 127 9.32 17.88 13.53
C LEU A 127 8.88 18.06 12.06
N ALA A 128 9.76 17.75 11.10
CA ALA A 128 9.44 17.77 9.68
C ALA A 128 8.27 16.85 9.32
N ALA A 129 8.23 15.66 9.95
CA ALA A 129 7.16 14.70 9.73
C ALA A 129 5.81 15.20 10.25
N GLU A 130 5.78 15.93 11.37
CA GLU A 130 4.55 16.52 11.92
C GLU A 130 4.01 17.65 11.04
N LEU A 131 4.88 18.53 10.51
CA LEU A 131 4.48 19.61 9.58
C LEU A 131 3.84 19.11 8.30
N CYS A 132 4.22 17.91 7.85
CA CYS A 132 3.67 17.32 6.62
C CYS A 132 2.29 16.68 6.84
N LYS A 133 1.79 16.58 8.08
CA LYS A 133 0.49 15.98 8.37
C LYS A 133 -0.64 17.00 8.17
N PRO A 134 -1.85 16.53 7.79
CA PRO A 134 -3.03 17.38 7.82
C PRO A 134 -3.26 17.88 9.25
N ASN A 135 -3.28 19.19 9.41
CA ASN A 135 -3.38 19.83 10.72
C ASN A 135 -4.85 20.20 11.03
N SER A 136 -5.27 19.93 12.27
CA SER A 136 -6.58 20.31 12.80
C SER A 136 -6.60 21.68 13.50
N GLY A 137 -5.42 22.29 13.68
CA GLY A 137 -5.21 23.52 14.45
C GLY A 137 -5.49 23.36 15.95
N ARG A 138 -5.50 22.13 16.48
CA ARG A 138 -5.82 21.83 17.88
C ARG A 138 -4.88 20.79 18.46
N THR A 139 -3.60 20.89 18.13
CA THR A 139 -2.54 20.00 18.60
C THR A 139 -1.57 20.75 19.51
N LEU A 140 -1.15 20.11 20.61
CA LEU A 140 -0.13 20.60 21.52
C LEU A 140 1.20 19.91 21.23
N TYR A 141 2.23 20.68 20.89
CA TYR A 141 3.60 20.21 20.73
C TYR A 141 4.39 20.55 22.00
N LEU A 142 5.03 19.54 22.60
CA LEU A 142 5.94 19.69 23.73
C LEU A 142 7.36 19.40 23.24
N LEU A 143 8.25 20.38 23.36
CA LEU A 143 9.64 20.29 22.90
C LEU A 143 10.58 20.53 24.07
N ASP A 144 11.49 19.59 24.28
CA ASP A 144 12.53 19.67 25.31
C ASP A 144 13.85 20.09 24.66
N GLU A 145 14.37 21.25 25.06
CA GLU A 145 15.62 21.89 24.60
C GLU A 145 15.96 21.69 23.12
N PRO A 146 15.07 22.10 22.18
CA PRO A 146 15.25 21.83 20.76
C PRO A 146 16.43 22.59 20.14
N THR A 147 17.04 23.56 20.83
CA THR A 147 18.23 24.26 20.34
C THR A 147 19.56 23.60 20.69
N THR A 148 19.55 22.49 21.43
CA THR A 148 20.78 21.80 21.85
C THR A 148 21.67 21.44 20.66
N GLY A 149 22.87 22.04 20.62
CA GLY A 149 23.87 21.78 19.59
C GLY A 149 23.58 22.44 18.23
N LEU A 150 22.66 23.41 18.16
CA LEU A 150 22.38 24.18 16.94
C LEU A 150 23.20 25.48 16.88
N HIS A 151 23.62 25.83 15.66
CA HIS A 151 24.18 27.15 15.36
C HIS A 151 23.08 28.21 15.34
N PHE A 152 23.43 29.49 15.56
CA PHE A 152 22.47 30.61 15.59
C PHE A 152 21.57 30.68 14.34
N ASP A 153 22.14 30.42 13.15
CA ASP A 153 21.37 30.40 11.90
C ASP A 153 20.35 29.25 11.85
N ASP A 154 20.64 28.12 12.48
CA ASP A 154 19.73 26.97 12.52
C ASP A 154 18.64 27.15 13.57
N ILE A 155 18.92 27.90 14.65
CA ILE A 155 17.90 28.34 15.60
C ILE A 155 16.87 29.22 14.89
N ALA A 156 17.30 30.16 14.05
CA ALA A 156 16.40 31.01 13.28
C ALA A 156 15.49 30.19 12.33
N LYS A 157 16.05 29.19 11.64
CA LYS A 157 15.27 28.26 10.79
C LYS A 157 14.28 27.43 11.60
N LEU A 158 14.70 26.93 12.76
CA LEU A 158 13.84 26.17 13.67
C LEU A 158 12.67 27.04 14.16
N LEU A 159 12.94 28.27 14.60
CA LEU A 159 11.91 29.21 15.06
C LEU A 159 10.89 29.52 13.97
N LYS A 160 11.33 29.76 12.73
CA LYS A 160 10.45 29.94 11.56
C LYS A 160 9.45 28.79 11.43
N VAL A 161 9.92 27.57 11.61
CA VAL A 161 9.11 26.36 11.51
C VAL A 161 8.15 26.22 12.70
N LEU A 162 8.60 26.48 13.93
CA LEU A 162 7.75 26.42 15.12
C LEU A 162 6.63 27.47 15.08
N ASN A 163 6.95 28.68 14.65
CA ASN A 163 5.96 29.75 14.44
C ASN A 163 4.92 29.36 13.38
N SER A 164 5.34 28.61 12.36
CA SER A 164 4.40 28.09 11.35
C SER A 164 3.38 27.12 11.94
N LEU A 165 3.75 26.32 12.94
CA LEU A 165 2.80 25.46 13.65
C LEU A 165 1.80 26.29 14.45
N VAL A 166 2.26 27.36 15.10
CA VAL A 166 1.43 28.27 15.89
C VAL A 166 0.43 29.01 14.99
N GLU A 167 0.87 29.55 13.85
CA GLU A 167 0.00 30.22 12.86
C GLU A 167 -1.08 29.30 12.30
N GLN A 168 -0.84 27.99 12.26
CA GLN A 168 -1.85 27.01 11.86
C GLN A 168 -2.86 26.69 12.98
N GLY A 169 -2.79 27.40 14.12
CA GLY A 169 -3.70 27.27 15.27
C GLY A 169 -3.21 26.36 16.39
N ASN A 170 -2.03 25.73 16.25
CA ASN A 170 -1.52 24.83 17.28
C ASN A 170 -0.91 25.59 18.46
N THR A 171 -0.63 24.85 19.53
CA THR A 171 0.14 25.35 20.67
C THR A 171 1.49 24.64 20.71
N VAL A 172 2.57 25.41 20.85
CA VAL A 172 3.91 24.87 21.04
C VAL A 172 4.41 25.32 22.41
N VAL A 173 4.75 24.37 23.27
CA VAL A 173 5.38 24.62 24.57
C VAL A 173 6.80 24.09 24.49
N ILE A 174 7.76 24.96 24.81
CA ILE A 174 9.18 24.68 24.67
C ILE A 174 9.82 24.86 26.05
N ILE A 175 10.60 23.86 26.47
CA ILE A 175 11.53 23.99 27.58
C ILE A 175 12.85 24.46 26.99
N GLU A 176 13.31 25.64 27.36
CA GLU A 176 14.52 26.25 26.80
C GLU A 176 15.27 27.08 27.83
N HIS A 177 16.57 27.20 27.60
CA HIS A 177 17.48 28.09 28.31
C HIS A 177 18.11 29.12 27.34
N ASN A 178 17.94 28.95 26.03
CA ASN A 178 18.50 29.85 25.03
C ASN A 178 17.69 31.16 24.91
N LEU A 179 18.31 32.28 25.25
CA LEU A 179 17.70 33.61 25.21
C LEU A 179 17.19 34.02 23.82
N ASP A 180 17.81 33.52 22.74
CA ASP A 180 17.37 33.82 21.38
C ASP A 180 16.00 33.20 21.04
N VAL A 181 15.66 32.07 21.68
CA VAL A 181 14.32 31.47 21.58
C VAL A 181 13.38 32.14 22.56
N ILE A 182 13.80 32.28 23.82
CA ILE A 182 12.95 32.82 24.89
C ILE A 182 12.44 34.22 24.54
N LYS A 183 13.29 35.09 23.97
CA LYS A 183 12.89 36.46 23.57
C LYS A 183 11.81 36.49 22.47
N THR A 184 11.65 35.40 21.72
CA THR A 184 10.67 35.29 20.62
C THR A 184 9.35 34.67 21.06
N ALA A 185 9.27 34.14 22.28
CA ALA A 185 8.07 33.50 22.80
C ALA A 185 6.94 34.53 23.02
N ASP A 186 5.71 34.12 22.71
CA ASP A 186 4.52 34.92 23.01
C ASP A 186 4.22 34.98 24.51
N TRP A 187 4.59 33.91 25.23
CA TRP A 187 4.37 33.78 26.65
C TRP A 187 5.49 32.96 27.30
N ILE A 188 5.95 33.40 28.46
CA ILE A 188 6.98 32.74 29.28
C ILE A 188 6.35 32.37 30.62
N VAL A 189 6.71 31.18 31.11
CA VAL A 189 6.51 30.76 32.49
C VAL A 189 7.89 30.48 33.07
N ASP A 190 8.37 31.38 33.92
CA ASP A 190 9.69 31.27 34.54
C ASP A 190 9.58 30.49 35.86
N ILE A 191 10.42 29.46 36.01
CA ILE A 191 10.42 28.55 37.15
C ILE A 191 11.71 28.74 37.94
N GLY A 192 11.59 28.92 39.25
CA GLY A 192 12.73 29.15 40.14
C GLY A 192 12.28 29.30 41.59
N PRO A 193 12.89 30.21 42.38
CA PRO A 193 14.00 31.12 42.01
C PRO A 193 15.36 30.42 41.85
N GLU A 194 15.53 29.25 42.47
CA GLU A 194 16.75 28.45 42.40
C GLU A 194 16.44 27.03 41.90
N ALA A 195 17.47 26.18 41.79
CA ALA A 195 17.30 24.78 41.45
C ALA A 195 17.08 23.91 42.71
N GLY A 196 16.50 22.71 42.53
CA GLY A 196 16.37 21.73 43.60
C GLY A 196 15.27 22.08 44.61
N ILE A 197 15.58 22.01 45.91
CA ILE A 197 14.61 22.20 47.00
C ILE A 197 14.10 23.64 47.10
N ASP A 198 14.87 24.59 46.59
CA ASP A 198 14.57 26.03 46.57
C ASP A 198 13.97 26.47 45.22
N GLY A 199 13.59 25.50 44.38
CA GLY A 199 12.96 25.70 43.08
C GLY A 199 11.52 25.18 43.01
N GLY A 200 10.98 25.10 41.79
CA GLY A 200 9.65 24.56 41.54
C GLY A 200 8.50 25.56 41.75
N HIS A 201 8.82 26.83 41.97
CA HIS A 201 7.84 27.92 42.03
C HIS A 201 7.79 28.67 40.70
N VAL A 202 6.61 29.15 40.31
CA VAL A 202 6.48 30.11 39.22
C VAL A 202 6.91 31.48 39.76
N VAL A 203 8.03 32.00 39.27
CA VAL A 203 8.61 33.26 39.76
C VAL A 203 8.19 34.46 38.93
N ALA A 204 7.91 34.26 37.64
CA ALA A 204 7.34 35.26 36.76
C ALA A 204 6.57 34.58 35.63
N MET A 205 5.53 35.25 35.13
CA MET A 205 4.82 34.78 33.94
C MET A 205 4.24 35.95 33.14
N GLY A 206 4.25 35.85 31.83
CA GLY A 206 3.81 36.92 30.96
C GLY A 206 4.51 36.90 29.61
N THR A 207 4.33 37.96 28.85
CA THR A 207 5.19 38.30 27.71
C THR A 207 6.65 38.50 28.17
N PRO A 208 7.64 38.39 27.26
CA PRO A 208 9.05 38.65 27.59
C PRO A 208 9.28 39.99 28.30
N GLU A 209 8.58 41.04 27.87
CA GLU A 209 8.66 42.37 28.47
C GLU A 209 8.05 42.42 29.88
N GLU A 210 6.93 41.74 30.11
CA GLU A 210 6.30 41.64 31.43
C GLU A 210 7.16 40.84 32.43
N VAL A 211 7.84 39.79 31.97
CA VAL A 211 8.78 39.03 32.82
C VAL A 211 9.97 39.89 33.24
N VAL A 212 10.50 40.73 32.34
CA VAL A 212 11.55 41.71 32.69
C VAL A 212 11.04 42.71 33.74
N ALA A 213 9.85 43.28 33.54
CA ALA A 213 9.27 44.25 34.48
C ALA A 213 8.98 43.64 35.87
N GLN A 214 8.48 42.40 35.92
CA GLN A 214 8.28 41.65 37.17
C GLN A 214 9.61 41.42 37.89
N SER A 215 10.65 41.01 37.15
CA SER A 215 11.99 40.79 37.72
C SER A 215 12.58 42.07 38.34
N GLU A 216 12.42 43.22 37.69
CA GLU A 216 12.81 44.53 38.25
C GLU A 216 12.04 44.86 39.53
N ALA A 217 10.72 44.67 39.53
CA ALA A 217 9.87 44.94 40.70
C ALA A 217 10.21 44.06 41.91
N TYR A 218 10.52 42.78 41.71
CA TYR A 218 10.94 41.89 42.81
C TYR A 218 12.30 42.27 43.38
N THR A 219 13.20 42.74 42.52
CA THR A 219 14.53 43.22 42.92
C THR A 219 14.41 44.47 43.80
N GLU A 220 13.52 45.40 43.45
CA GLU A 220 13.30 46.65 44.17
C GLU A 220 12.53 46.47 45.49
N ASN A 221 11.53 45.58 45.53
CA ASN A 221 10.63 45.44 46.68
C ASN A 221 11.04 44.35 47.68
N GLU A 222 12.17 43.68 47.46
CA GLU A 222 12.65 42.54 48.29
C GLU A 222 11.53 41.50 48.55
N THR A 223 10.84 41.07 47.49
CA THR A 223 9.70 40.15 47.63
C THR A 223 10.17 38.75 48.04
N HIS A 224 9.41 38.11 48.94
CA HIS A 224 9.71 36.77 49.46
C HIS A 224 8.56 35.79 49.22
N ILE A 225 8.90 34.52 49.03
CA ILE A 225 7.98 33.37 48.98
C ILE A 225 8.35 32.36 50.05
N GLU A 226 7.35 31.69 50.63
CA GLU A 226 7.57 30.59 51.55
C GLU A 226 7.97 29.32 50.77
N GLY A 227 9.19 28.84 51.01
CA GLY A 227 9.72 27.59 50.47
C GLY A 227 9.99 26.55 51.57
N LEU A 228 10.43 25.36 51.15
CA LEU A 228 10.72 24.23 52.06
C LEU A 228 11.92 24.49 52.99
N SER A 229 12.86 25.34 52.59
CA SER A 229 14.05 25.73 53.35
C SER A 229 13.88 27.02 54.17
N GLY A 230 12.75 27.71 54.02
CA GLY A 230 12.46 28.99 54.67
C GLY A 230 11.92 30.06 53.72
N SER A 231 12.05 31.33 54.10
CA SER A 231 11.66 32.47 53.26
C SER A 231 12.71 32.70 52.17
N LEU A 232 12.33 32.45 50.92
CA LEU A 232 13.19 32.61 49.74
C LEU A 232 12.90 33.94 49.06
N LYS A 233 13.94 34.65 48.62
CA LYS A 233 13.77 35.88 47.83
C LYS A 233 13.29 35.50 46.42
N VAL A 234 12.18 36.10 45.97
CA VAL A 234 11.69 35.90 44.60
C VAL A 234 12.69 36.54 43.63
N ARG A 235 13.14 35.76 42.65
CA ARG A 235 14.06 36.21 41.61
C ARG A 235 13.76 35.49 40.30
N SER A 236 13.71 36.26 39.22
CA SER A 236 13.60 35.74 37.85
C SER A 236 14.93 35.96 37.14
N TRP A 237 15.74 34.91 37.04
CA TRP A 237 17.00 34.91 36.29
C TRP A 237 16.76 35.19 34.81
N THR A 238 15.68 34.64 34.26
CA THR A 238 15.27 34.85 32.88
C THR A 238 14.99 36.33 32.60
N GLY A 239 14.25 37.02 33.46
CA GLY A 239 13.98 38.46 33.31
C GLY A 239 15.24 39.32 33.39
N GLU A 240 16.17 39.02 34.31
CA GLU A 240 17.43 39.76 34.43
C GLU A 240 18.30 39.63 33.16
N LEU A 241 18.35 38.42 32.59
CA LEU A 241 19.14 38.13 31.39
C LEU A 241 18.48 38.65 30.10
N LEU A 242 17.14 38.68 30.03
CA LEU A 242 16.40 39.22 28.88
C LEU A 242 16.46 40.75 28.80
N LYS A 243 16.56 41.45 29.93
CA LYS A 243 16.59 42.93 29.99
C LYS A 243 17.59 43.57 29.01
N PRO A 244 18.88 43.21 28.98
CA PRO A 244 19.81 43.78 28.00
C PRO A 244 19.46 43.38 26.56
N VAL A 245 18.91 42.17 26.34
CA VAL A 245 18.55 41.68 25.01
C VAL A 245 17.40 42.50 24.42
N LEU A 246 16.31 42.70 25.17
CA LEU A 246 15.14 43.45 24.70
C LEU A 246 15.40 44.95 24.51
N LYS A 247 16.39 45.53 25.21
CA LYS A 247 16.80 46.92 24.96
C LYS A 247 17.37 47.17 23.57
N HIS A 248 17.95 46.14 22.95
CA HIS A 248 18.62 46.25 21.66
C HIS A 248 17.79 45.71 20.48
N HIS A 249 16.62 45.12 20.76
CA HIS A 249 15.79 44.46 19.75
C HIS A 249 14.32 44.85 19.91
N SER A 250 13.66 45.24 18.82
CA SER A 250 12.22 45.44 18.77
C SER A 250 11.50 44.20 18.24
N ARG A 251 10.26 43.95 18.69
CA ARG A 251 9.41 42.90 18.14
C ARG A 251 9.21 43.10 16.63
N GLY A 252 9.62 42.12 15.83
CA GLY A 252 9.56 42.15 14.37
C GLY A 252 8.41 41.31 13.80
N GLU A 253 8.36 41.19 12.46
CA GLU A 253 7.45 40.27 11.78
C GLU A 253 7.91 38.82 11.94
N LEU A 254 6.96 37.91 12.14
CA LEU A 254 7.22 36.48 12.23
C LEU A 254 7.42 35.91 10.82
N GLU A 255 8.64 35.48 10.52
CA GLU A 255 8.84 34.65 9.34
C GLU A 255 8.22 33.27 9.56
N VAL A 256 7.42 32.83 8.59
CA VAL A 256 6.78 31.51 8.59
C VAL A 256 7.08 30.74 7.32
N PHE A 257 7.05 29.42 7.44
CA PHE A 257 7.17 28.46 6.37
C PHE A 257 5.78 27.86 6.07
N ASP A 258 5.25 28.19 4.89
CA ASP A 258 3.98 27.62 4.43
C ASP A 258 4.20 26.27 3.73
N ALA A 259 4.13 25.19 4.51
CA ALA A 259 4.21 23.83 3.99
C ALA A 259 3.08 23.50 3.00
N ALA A 260 1.90 24.12 3.16
CA ALA A 260 0.76 23.89 2.26
C ALA A 260 1.02 24.52 0.90
N GLN A 261 1.58 25.73 0.85
CA GLN A 261 1.98 26.40 -0.39
C GLN A 261 3.00 25.56 -1.17
N VAL A 262 4.00 24.99 -0.50
CA VAL A 262 5.02 24.16 -1.16
C VAL A 262 4.44 22.84 -1.69
N ALA A 263 3.41 22.33 -1.01
CA ALA A 263 2.67 21.14 -1.41
C ALA A 263 1.69 21.36 -2.58
N GLN A 264 1.32 22.61 -2.88
CA GLN A 264 0.44 22.92 -4.01
C GLN A 264 1.10 22.52 -5.34
N LYS A 265 0.26 22.06 -6.28
CA LYS A 265 0.71 21.77 -7.64
C LYS A 265 1.05 23.08 -8.35
N GLN A 266 2.21 23.11 -8.97
CA GLN A 266 2.71 24.22 -9.78
C GLN A 266 2.55 23.89 -11.27
N GLU A 267 2.57 24.93 -12.11
CA GLU A 267 2.58 24.76 -13.56
C GLU A 267 3.86 24.04 -13.99
N GLY A 268 3.73 22.95 -14.77
CA GLY A 268 4.85 22.08 -15.14
C GLY A 268 5.07 20.87 -14.22
N ASP A 269 4.31 20.74 -13.11
CA ASP A 269 4.39 19.55 -12.26
C ASP A 269 3.94 18.29 -13.01
N VAL A 270 4.76 17.24 -12.90
CA VAL A 270 4.49 15.94 -13.50
C VAL A 270 3.72 15.08 -12.51
N GLU A 271 2.54 14.63 -12.91
CA GLU A 271 1.82 13.64 -12.11
C GLU A 271 2.56 12.30 -12.10
N LEU A 272 2.77 11.74 -10.92
CA LEU A 272 3.29 10.37 -10.72
C LEU A 272 2.50 9.29 -11.48
N SER A 273 1.26 9.56 -11.89
CA SER A 273 0.42 8.68 -12.73
C SER A 273 0.78 8.76 -14.22
N ARG A 274 1.32 9.89 -14.69
CA ARG A 274 1.72 10.13 -16.08
C ARG A 274 3.13 9.63 -16.40
N ILE A 275 3.99 9.50 -15.39
CA ILE A 275 5.34 8.96 -15.57
C ILE A 275 5.27 7.54 -16.17
N GLY A 276 5.78 7.41 -17.40
CA GLY A 276 5.79 6.17 -18.18
C GLY A 276 4.46 5.82 -18.85
N ARG A 277 3.47 6.72 -18.96
CA ARG A 277 2.23 6.48 -19.73
C ARG A 277 2.40 6.66 -21.24
N ASP A 278 3.32 7.53 -21.66
CA ASP A 278 3.52 7.87 -23.08
C ASP A 278 4.31 6.79 -23.84
N VAL A 279 4.79 5.78 -23.12
CA VAL A 279 5.46 4.60 -23.70
C VAL A 279 4.55 3.42 -23.44
N ASP A 280 3.86 2.97 -24.50
CA ASP A 280 3.16 1.70 -24.47
C ASP A 280 4.15 0.59 -24.13
N ALA A 281 3.72 -0.34 -23.28
CA ALA A 281 4.58 -1.45 -22.91
C ALA A 281 4.96 -2.25 -24.17
N PRO A 282 6.18 -2.83 -24.25
CA PRO A 282 6.61 -3.54 -25.45
C PRO A 282 5.63 -4.60 -25.92
N TRP A 283 5.01 -5.32 -24.96
CA TRP A 283 4.01 -6.35 -25.27
C TRP A 283 2.68 -5.84 -25.82
N LYS A 284 2.36 -4.55 -25.64
CA LYS A 284 1.19 -3.91 -26.24
C LYS A 284 1.47 -3.35 -27.63
N THR A 285 2.74 -3.01 -27.90
CA THR A 285 3.15 -2.46 -29.20
C THR A 285 3.38 -3.59 -30.19
N ASP A 286 4.21 -4.57 -29.80
CA ASP A 286 4.45 -5.80 -30.55
C ASP A 286 4.61 -6.97 -29.57
N GLY A 287 3.47 -7.47 -29.11
CA GLY A 287 3.40 -8.60 -28.17
C GLY A 287 4.12 -9.84 -28.67
N ARG A 288 4.03 -10.11 -29.98
CA ARG A 288 4.68 -11.28 -30.57
C ARG A 288 6.19 -11.17 -30.44
N LYS A 289 6.77 -10.07 -30.93
CA LYS A 289 8.20 -9.80 -30.82
C LYS A 289 8.67 -9.73 -29.36
N TRP A 290 7.88 -9.10 -28.48
CA TRP A 290 8.16 -9.07 -27.04
C TRP A 290 8.38 -10.46 -26.47
N HIS A 291 7.46 -11.39 -26.74
CA HIS A 291 7.53 -12.73 -26.17
C HIS A 291 8.57 -13.64 -26.84
N THR A 292 8.90 -13.41 -28.12
CA THR A 292 9.81 -14.29 -28.87
C THR A 292 11.26 -13.82 -28.87
N SER A 293 11.54 -12.51 -28.89
CA SER A 293 12.92 -12.01 -29.01
C SER A 293 13.30 -11.01 -27.93
N ASP A 294 12.40 -10.09 -27.58
CA ASP A 294 12.78 -8.93 -26.75
C ASP A 294 12.59 -9.20 -25.24
N ARG A 295 12.18 -10.43 -24.89
CA ARG A 295 11.79 -10.79 -23.53
C ARG A 295 12.99 -10.83 -22.58
N VAL A 296 12.84 -10.14 -21.45
CA VAL A 296 13.73 -10.27 -20.30
C VAL A 296 13.11 -11.24 -19.27
N ALA A 297 13.93 -12.15 -18.77
CA ALA A 297 13.55 -13.11 -17.74
C ALA A 297 13.27 -12.43 -16.39
N ARG A 298 12.56 -13.13 -15.49
CA ARG A 298 12.16 -12.61 -14.17
C ARG A 298 13.35 -12.20 -13.29
N ASN A 299 14.51 -12.79 -13.50
CA ASN A 299 15.74 -12.44 -12.80
C ASN A 299 16.48 -11.24 -13.41
N GLY A 300 15.97 -10.66 -14.51
CA GLY A 300 16.57 -9.53 -15.21
C GLY A 300 17.58 -9.90 -16.30
N LYS A 301 17.86 -11.19 -16.53
CA LYS A 301 18.74 -11.69 -17.59
C LYS A 301 17.97 -11.89 -18.90
N ALA A 302 18.69 -12.01 -20.01
CA ALA A 302 18.10 -12.34 -21.31
C ALA A 302 17.50 -13.76 -21.27
N CYS A 303 16.33 -13.95 -21.89
CA CYS A 303 15.81 -15.29 -22.15
C CYS A 303 16.72 -16.00 -23.16
N ARG A 304 17.03 -17.28 -22.88
CA ARG A 304 17.98 -18.10 -23.63
C ARG A 304 17.33 -19.24 -24.41
N TRP A 305 16.08 -19.58 -24.11
CA TRP A 305 15.30 -20.51 -24.93
C TRP A 305 14.97 -19.89 -26.30
N GLU A 306 14.79 -20.72 -27.32
CA GLU A 306 14.52 -20.28 -28.68
C GLU A 306 13.11 -19.72 -28.84
N GLY A 307 13.02 -18.40 -29.05
CA GLY A 307 11.80 -17.66 -29.36
C GLY A 307 10.90 -18.29 -30.41
N ASP A 308 11.53 -18.88 -31.43
CA ASP A 308 10.86 -19.50 -32.57
C ASP A 308 10.01 -20.71 -32.16
N ALA A 309 10.32 -21.37 -31.03
CA ALA A 309 9.48 -22.43 -30.49
C ALA A 309 8.08 -21.91 -30.12
N LEU A 310 7.99 -20.76 -29.44
CA LEU A 310 6.71 -20.14 -29.10
C LEU A 310 5.98 -19.65 -30.35
N ALA A 311 6.71 -19.01 -31.27
CA ALA A 311 6.15 -18.52 -32.53
C ALA A 311 5.54 -19.65 -33.36
N TYR A 312 6.25 -20.78 -33.47
CA TYR A 312 5.82 -21.96 -34.21
C TYR A 312 4.53 -22.56 -33.65
N VAL A 313 4.49 -22.82 -32.33
CA VAL A 313 3.29 -23.37 -31.69
C VAL A 313 2.11 -22.40 -31.81
N ALA A 314 2.33 -21.10 -31.60
CA ALA A 314 1.29 -20.10 -31.75
C ALA A 314 0.72 -20.03 -33.17
N ASP A 315 1.55 -20.18 -34.21
CA ASP A 315 1.09 -20.22 -35.61
C ASP A 315 0.41 -21.55 -35.97
N LEU A 316 0.81 -22.68 -35.39
CA LEU A 316 0.08 -23.94 -35.54
C LEU A 316 -1.33 -23.82 -34.95
N LEU A 317 -1.47 -23.25 -33.76
CA LEU A 317 -2.76 -23.10 -33.08
C LEU A 317 -3.77 -22.24 -33.87
N LYS A 318 -3.30 -21.28 -34.67
CA LYS A 318 -4.16 -20.47 -35.55
C LYS A 318 -4.83 -21.27 -36.67
N LYS A 319 -4.26 -22.41 -37.07
CA LYS A 319 -4.80 -23.25 -38.14
C LYS A 319 -6.05 -24.02 -37.72
N TYR A 320 -6.28 -24.19 -36.42
CA TYR A 320 -7.41 -24.92 -35.90
C TYR A 320 -8.66 -24.04 -35.81
N ASP A 321 -9.71 -24.43 -36.52
CA ASP A 321 -10.99 -23.74 -36.38
C ASP A 321 -11.60 -23.99 -34.99
N GLY A 322 -12.28 -22.98 -34.44
CA GLY A 322 -12.82 -22.99 -33.08
C GLY A 322 -11.92 -22.36 -32.01
N LEU A 323 -10.63 -22.15 -32.26
CA LEU A 323 -9.73 -21.37 -31.40
C LEU A 323 -9.67 -19.89 -31.83
N LYS A 324 -9.41 -18.99 -30.87
CA LYS A 324 -9.09 -17.58 -31.15
C LYS A 324 -7.61 -17.43 -31.51
N ASP A 325 -7.26 -16.28 -32.08
CA ASP A 325 -5.86 -15.91 -32.23
C ASP A 325 -5.14 -15.85 -30.87
N PRO A 326 -3.84 -16.21 -30.82
CA PRO A 326 -3.03 -16.07 -29.62
C PRO A 326 -3.02 -14.63 -29.11
N ASN A 327 -3.36 -14.47 -27.83
CA ASN A 327 -3.33 -13.19 -27.16
C ASN A 327 -1.92 -12.92 -26.61
N TRP A 328 -1.25 -11.95 -27.22
CA TRP A 328 0.09 -11.49 -26.83
C TRP A 328 0.07 -10.24 -25.94
N ASN A 329 -1.12 -9.75 -25.55
CA ASN A 329 -1.27 -8.50 -24.80
C ASN A 329 -1.14 -8.68 -23.28
N ASP A 330 -0.28 -9.60 -22.83
CA ASP A 330 0.10 -9.74 -21.43
C ASP A 330 1.62 -9.65 -21.30
N GLN A 331 2.11 -9.18 -20.15
CA GLN A 331 3.55 -9.05 -19.96
C GLN A 331 4.25 -10.41 -19.90
N ALA A 332 3.59 -11.40 -19.31
CA ALA A 332 4.20 -12.65 -18.89
C ALA A 332 3.71 -13.85 -19.68
N THR A 333 2.50 -13.79 -20.22
CA THR A 333 1.81 -14.96 -20.74
C THR A 333 1.32 -14.78 -22.17
N VAL A 334 1.26 -15.89 -22.90
CA VAL A 334 0.56 -15.95 -24.20
C VAL A 334 -0.56 -16.95 -24.06
N GLU A 335 -1.80 -16.51 -24.27
CA GLU A 335 -3.01 -17.30 -24.03
C GLU A 335 -3.81 -17.52 -25.33
N VAL A 336 -4.27 -18.75 -25.56
CA VAL A 336 -5.26 -19.07 -26.61
C VAL A 336 -6.51 -19.66 -25.96
N THR A 337 -7.68 -19.18 -26.37
CA THR A 337 -8.99 -19.63 -25.86
C THR A 337 -9.90 -20.04 -27.02
N ALA A 338 -10.95 -20.84 -26.75
CA ALA A 338 -12.01 -21.07 -27.73
C ALA A 338 -12.73 -19.78 -28.16
N LYS A 339 -13.25 -19.75 -29.40
CA LYS A 339 -14.11 -18.67 -29.92
C LYS A 339 -15.37 -18.50 -29.05
N LYS A 340 -16.02 -19.62 -28.69
CA LYS A 340 -17.19 -19.68 -27.78
C LYS A 340 -16.71 -19.90 -26.34
N LYS A 341 -16.50 -18.82 -25.58
CA LYS A 341 -15.95 -18.87 -24.21
C LYS A 341 -17.06 -19.06 -23.17
N GLN A 342 -17.54 -20.29 -22.98
CA GLN A 342 -18.56 -20.63 -21.97
C GLN A 342 -17.95 -21.33 -20.74
N GLY A 343 -17.17 -20.59 -19.95
CA GLY A 343 -16.68 -21.08 -18.63
C GLY A 343 -15.60 -22.17 -18.66
N THR A 344 -15.14 -22.61 -19.83
CA THR A 344 -14.11 -23.64 -20.03
C THR A 344 -12.66 -23.13 -19.89
N GLY A 345 -12.46 -21.80 -19.84
CA GLY A 345 -11.14 -21.19 -19.65
C GLY A 345 -10.27 -21.17 -20.90
N TRP A 346 -8.94 -21.16 -20.73
CA TRP A 346 -7.96 -21.20 -21.82
C TRP A 346 -7.67 -22.64 -22.28
N PHE A 347 -7.22 -22.76 -23.53
CA PHE A 347 -6.69 -24.01 -24.09
C PHE A 347 -5.17 -24.06 -23.97
N PHE A 348 -4.49 -23.01 -24.43
CA PHE A 348 -3.04 -22.90 -24.39
C PHE A 348 -2.62 -21.71 -23.54
N HIS A 349 -1.57 -21.90 -22.76
CA HIS A 349 -0.98 -20.87 -21.91
C HIS A 349 0.54 -21.06 -21.88
N ALA A 350 1.31 -20.08 -22.38
CA ALA A 350 2.76 -20.11 -22.34
C ALA A 350 3.32 -19.08 -21.36
N LEU A 351 4.24 -19.50 -20.48
CA LEU A 351 5.01 -18.64 -19.58
C LEU A 351 6.39 -18.40 -20.17
N SER A 352 6.61 -17.22 -20.73
CA SER A 352 7.84 -16.82 -21.42
C SER A 352 8.84 -16.09 -20.52
N GLY A 353 8.59 -16.03 -19.21
CA GLY A 353 9.37 -15.22 -18.28
C GLY A 353 10.57 -15.90 -17.63
N ASP A 354 10.80 -17.19 -17.88
CA ASP A 354 11.91 -17.93 -17.30
C ASP A 354 13.15 -17.85 -18.22
N GLU A 355 14.36 -17.90 -17.64
CA GLU A 355 15.61 -17.65 -18.38
C GLU A 355 15.89 -18.75 -19.41
N TRP A 356 15.78 -20.01 -19.01
CA TRP A 356 16.28 -21.14 -19.82
C TRP A 356 15.20 -22.00 -20.43
N LEU A 357 13.98 -22.00 -19.92
CA LEU A 357 12.93 -22.90 -20.37
C LEU A 357 11.64 -22.11 -20.62
N LEU A 358 11.04 -22.34 -21.78
CA LEU A 358 9.70 -21.90 -22.11
C LEU A 358 8.70 -22.94 -21.62
N ARG A 359 7.88 -22.56 -20.65
CA ARG A 359 6.85 -23.44 -20.12
C ARG A 359 5.53 -23.25 -20.84
N MET A 360 5.05 -24.28 -21.52
CA MET A 360 3.77 -24.32 -22.20
C MET A 360 2.79 -25.24 -21.48
N TYR A 361 1.55 -24.79 -21.35
CA TYR A 361 0.45 -25.56 -20.78
C TYR A 361 -0.66 -25.75 -21.82
N PHE A 362 -1.12 -26.98 -21.96
CA PHE A 362 -2.28 -27.34 -22.76
C PHE A 362 -3.36 -27.93 -21.86
N ARG A 363 -4.52 -27.29 -21.83
CA ARG A 363 -5.65 -27.71 -21.01
C ARG A 363 -6.56 -28.63 -21.81
N VAL A 364 -6.72 -29.85 -21.33
CA VAL A 364 -7.57 -30.88 -21.94
C VAL A 364 -8.43 -31.58 -20.89
N PRO A 365 -9.56 -32.22 -21.25
CA PRO A 365 -10.34 -33.01 -20.31
C PRO A 365 -9.49 -34.08 -19.61
N LYS A 366 -9.86 -34.43 -18.37
CA LYS A 366 -9.17 -35.52 -17.65
C LYS A 366 -9.29 -36.85 -18.40
N GLY A 367 -8.19 -37.59 -18.43
CA GLY A 367 -8.13 -38.90 -19.09
C GLY A 367 -8.01 -38.82 -20.61
N THR A 368 -7.76 -37.64 -21.19
CA THR A 368 -7.44 -37.52 -22.62
C THR A 368 -6.08 -38.11 -22.94
N PHE A 369 -5.11 -37.96 -22.03
CA PHE A 369 -3.75 -38.48 -22.17
C PHE A 369 -3.28 -39.12 -20.89
N GLU A 370 -2.43 -40.15 -21.04
CA GLU A 370 -1.61 -40.75 -20.00
C GLU A 370 -0.16 -40.23 -20.13
N GLU A 371 0.48 -39.95 -18.99
CA GLU A 371 1.79 -39.28 -18.98
C GLU A 371 2.89 -40.16 -19.60
N ALA A 372 2.94 -41.44 -19.24
CA ALA A 372 3.93 -42.39 -19.75
C ALA A 372 3.85 -42.54 -21.28
N ASP A 373 2.64 -42.58 -21.84
CA ASP A 373 2.42 -42.67 -23.29
C ASP A 373 2.91 -41.43 -24.02
N LEU A 374 2.63 -40.23 -23.49
CA LEU A 374 3.11 -38.99 -24.09
C LEU A 374 4.64 -38.87 -23.98
N GLN A 375 5.24 -39.27 -22.87
CA GLN A 375 6.71 -39.30 -22.70
C GLN A 375 7.37 -40.28 -23.68
N ALA A 376 6.75 -41.43 -23.92
CA ALA A 376 7.24 -42.41 -24.90
C ALA A 376 7.10 -41.91 -26.36
N ARG A 377 6.00 -41.22 -26.68
CA ARG A 377 5.75 -40.65 -28.03
C ARG A 377 6.64 -39.45 -28.33
N MET A 378 6.94 -38.63 -27.32
CA MET A 378 7.68 -37.38 -27.43
C MET A 378 8.74 -37.29 -26.33
N PRO A 379 9.82 -38.08 -26.41
CA PRO A 379 10.86 -38.07 -25.40
C PRO A 379 11.59 -36.73 -25.42
N LEU A 380 11.57 -36.02 -24.30
CA LEU A 380 12.39 -34.83 -24.07
C LEU A 380 13.54 -35.19 -23.15
N THR A 381 14.77 -34.90 -23.58
CA THR A 381 15.98 -35.10 -22.78
C THR A 381 15.88 -34.32 -21.47
N SER A 382 16.18 -34.99 -20.36
CA SER A 382 16.18 -34.37 -19.02
C SER A 382 17.13 -33.17 -18.98
N VAL A 383 16.80 -32.17 -18.17
CA VAL A 383 17.65 -30.97 -18.04
C VAL A 383 19.03 -31.33 -17.48
N ASP A 384 19.11 -32.32 -16.59
CA ASP A 384 20.37 -32.79 -15.99
C ASP A 384 21.30 -33.50 -17.00
N GLU A 385 20.78 -33.92 -18.16
CA GLU A 385 21.54 -34.56 -19.24
C GLU A 385 21.96 -33.56 -20.33
N LEU A 386 21.60 -32.28 -20.18
CA LEU A 386 21.89 -31.22 -21.13
C LEU A 386 22.97 -30.29 -20.56
N ASP A 387 24.23 -30.59 -20.85
CA ASP A 387 25.40 -29.81 -20.40
C ASP A 387 25.34 -28.32 -20.79
N GLU A 388 24.58 -27.99 -21.84
CA GLU A 388 24.39 -26.64 -22.36
C GLU A 388 23.43 -25.78 -21.50
N LEU A 389 22.60 -26.42 -20.67
CA LEU A 389 21.64 -25.74 -19.80
C LEU A 389 22.19 -25.62 -18.39
N HIS A 390 22.44 -24.38 -17.95
CA HIS A 390 22.84 -24.11 -16.56
C HIS A 390 21.63 -24.12 -15.60
N VAL A 391 20.83 -25.17 -15.65
CA VAL A 391 19.66 -25.40 -14.80
C VAL A 391 19.72 -26.81 -14.26
N TYR A 392 19.44 -26.98 -12.97
CA TYR A 392 19.40 -28.30 -12.33
C TYR A 392 17.97 -28.68 -12.02
N GLY A 393 17.57 -29.90 -12.35
CA GLY A 393 16.22 -30.37 -12.08
C GLY A 393 15.95 -31.76 -12.63
N ARG A 394 15.63 -32.69 -11.72
CA ARG A 394 15.23 -34.08 -12.03
C ARG A 394 13.79 -34.23 -12.52
N ALA A 395 13.10 -33.12 -12.77
CA ALA A 395 11.70 -33.16 -13.17
C ALA A 395 11.58 -33.37 -14.67
N ASP A 396 10.69 -34.26 -15.08
CA ASP A 396 10.41 -34.47 -16.49
C ASP A 396 9.91 -33.17 -17.14
N ARG A 397 10.48 -32.89 -18.31
CA ARG A 397 10.14 -31.70 -19.10
C ARG A 397 8.77 -31.83 -19.77
N LEU A 398 8.24 -33.05 -19.87
CA LEU A 398 6.86 -33.32 -20.22
C LEU A 398 6.16 -34.02 -19.05
N ARG A 399 5.06 -33.42 -18.58
CA ARG A 399 4.29 -33.93 -17.43
C ARG A 399 2.81 -33.56 -17.50
N ILE A 400 1.95 -34.29 -16.79
CA ILE A 400 0.52 -34.00 -16.71
C ILE A 400 0.16 -33.55 -15.28
N ASN A 401 -0.26 -32.31 -15.16
CA ASN A 401 -0.78 -31.76 -13.92
C ASN A 401 -2.30 -31.95 -13.83
N ASN A 402 -2.74 -32.73 -12.84
CA ASN A 402 -4.16 -32.92 -12.56
C ASN A 402 -4.71 -31.78 -11.69
N SER A 403 -5.21 -30.73 -12.35
CA SER A 403 -5.86 -29.60 -11.68
C SER A 403 -7.18 -30.01 -10.98
N LYS A 404 -7.62 -29.23 -9.98
CA LYS A 404 -8.95 -29.41 -9.36
C LYS A 404 -10.03 -29.02 -10.38
N GLY A 405 -10.78 -30.01 -10.88
CA GLY A 405 -11.83 -29.80 -11.88
C GLY A 405 -11.90 -30.93 -12.92
N ALA A 406 -12.59 -30.66 -14.03
CA ALA A 406 -12.80 -31.59 -15.14
C ALA A 406 -11.64 -31.61 -16.16
N PHE A 407 -10.60 -30.81 -15.94
CA PHE A 407 -9.46 -30.65 -16.86
C PHE A 407 -8.14 -31.12 -16.22
N GLN A 408 -7.25 -31.60 -17.06
CA GLN A 408 -5.82 -31.80 -16.79
C GLN A 408 -5.01 -30.82 -17.64
N GLU A 409 -3.79 -30.53 -17.21
CA GLU A 409 -2.86 -29.63 -17.88
C GLU A 409 -1.63 -30.42 -18.32
N VAL A 410 -1.45 -30.57 -19.62
CA VAL A 410 -0.23 -31.16 -20.19
C VAL A 410 0.80 -30.05 -20.28
N VAL A 411 1.94 -30.24 -19.63
CA VAL A 411 2.99 -29.23 -19.48
C VAL A 411 4.22 -29.64 -20.26
N PHE A 412 4.73 -28.73 -21.08
CA PHE A 412 6.01 -28.87 -21.79
C PHE A 412 6.97 -27.77 -21.33
N ASP A 413 8.18 -28.14 -20.93
CA ASP A 413 9.29 -27.24 -20.67
C ASP A 413 10.28 -27.31 -21.84
N ILE A 414 10.18 -26.37 -22.78
CA ILE A 414 10.88 -26.38 -24.08
C ILE A 414 12.06 -25.40 -24.06
N HIS A 415 13.17 -25.79 -24.68
CA HIS A 415 14.30 -24.89 -24.94
C HIS A 415 14.47 -24.61 -26.43
N TRP A 416 14.39 -25.63 -27.28
CA TRP A 416 14.61 -25.50 -28.72
C TRP A 416 13.32 -25.71 -29.52
N LYS A 417 13.21 -25.06 -30.68
CA LYS A 417 12.12 -25.27 -31.63
C LYS A 417 12.02 -26.72 -32.10
N ARG A 418 13.15 -27.42 -32.29
CA ARG A 418 13.19 -28.82 -32.75
C ARG A 418 12.43 -29.79 -31.84
N GLU A 419 12.20 -29.42 -30.58
CA GLU A 419 11.47 -30.25 -29.60
C GLU A 419 9.96 -30.23 -29.84
N VAL A 420 9.44 -29.17 -30.47
CA VAL A 420 8.02 -29.00 -30.81
C VAL A 420 7.76 -29.11 -32.32
N ASP A 421 8.78 -28.94 -33.15
CA ASP A 421 8.71 -29.13 -34.60
C ASP A 421 8.84 -30.61 -34.99
N THR A 422 7.92 -31.43 -34.48
CA THR A 422 7.88 -32.88 -34.73
C THR A 422 6.48 -33.34 -35.15
N PRO A 423 6.36 -34.40 -35.97
CA PRO A 423 5.05 -34.97 -36.31
C PRO A 423 4.28 -35.45 -35.07
N ALA A 424 4.98 -35.99 -34.07
CA ALA A 424 4.37 -36.47 -32.82
C ALA A 424 3.73 -35.32 -32.03
N PHE A 425 4.36 -34.15 -31.99
CA PHE A 425 3.80 -32.96 -31.34
C PHE A 425 2.58 -32.41 -32.08
N GLN A 426 2.60 -32.39 -33.42
CA GLN A 426 1.43 -31.99 -34.21
C GLN A 426 0.23 -32.92 -33.97
N GLN A 427 0.47 -34.24 -33.94
CA GLN A 427 -0.57 -35.22 -33.62
C GLN A 427 -1.13 -35.01 -32.20
N PHE A 428 -0.27 -34.72 -31.23
CA PHE A 428 -0.71 -34.35 -29.88
C PHE A 428 -1.62 -33.11 -29.90
N LEU A 429 -1.27 -32.06 -30.66
CA LEU A 429 -2.11 -30.87 -30.80
C LEU A 429 -3.47 -31.20 -31.40
N ASP A 430 -3.53 -32.02 -32.45
CA ASP A 430 -4.79 -32.45 -33.07
C ASP A 430 -5.72 -33.13 -32.04
N GLU A 431 -5.18 -34.10 -31.30
CA GLU A 431 -5.88 -34.84 -30.25
C GLU A 431 -6.34 -33.89 -29.11
N ALA A 432 -5.46 -32.98 -28.67
CA ALA A 432 -5.72 -32.04 -27.58
C ALA A 432 -6.78 -30.99 -27.94
N VAL A 433 -6.69 -30.40 -29.13
CA VAL A 433 -7.63 -29.39 -29.61
C VAL A 433 -9.02 -30.02 -29.80
N ALA A 434 -9.09 -31.21 -30.41
CA ALA A 434 -10.36 -31.92 -30.59
C ALA A 434 -11.03 -32.25 -29.25
N ALA A 435 -10.27 -32.75 -28.28
CA ALA A 435 -10.79 -33.06 -26.94
C ALA A 435 -11.28 -31.81 -26.20
N TYR A 436 -10.52 -30.71 -26.28
CA TYR A 436 -10.89 -29.44 -25.66
C TYR A 436 -12.15 -28.84 -26.31
N LEU A 437 -12.19 -28.69 -27.64
CA LEU A 437 -13.33 -28.12 -28.35
C LEU A 437 -14.59 -28.99 -28.19
N GLY A 438 -14.47 -30.32 -28.24
CA GLY A 438 -15.60 -31.20 -27.97
C GLY A 438 -16.18 -31.03 -26.56
N LYS A 439 -15.35 -30.65 -25.56
CA LYS A 439 -15.83 -30.30 -24.22
C LYS A 439 -16.50 -28.92 -24.19
N VAL A 440 -15.99 -27.94 -24.95
CA VAL A 440 -16.60 -26.62 -25.10
C VAL A 440 -17.99 -26.73 -25.74
N GLU A 441 -18.13 -27.55 -26.78
CA GLU A 441 -19.41 -27.79 -27.44
C GLU A 441 -20.41 -28.50 -26.53
N LYS A 442 -19.98 -29.54 -25.82
CA LYS A 442 -20.83 -30.22 -24.82
C LYS A 442 -21.26 -29.26 -23.70
N ALA A 443 -20.37 -28.37 -23.26
CA ALA A 443 -20.72 -27.34 -22.30
C ALA A 443 -21.74 -26.33 -22.86
N SER A 444 -21.76 -26.11 -24.18
CA SER A 444 -22.76 -25.29 -24.86
C SER A 444 -24.09 -25.97 -25.17
N GLY A 445 -24.12 -27.31 -25.16
CA GLY A 445 -25.32 -28.12 -25.41
C GLY A 445 -26.04 -28.60 -24.14
N THR A 446 -25.40 -28.62 -22.97
CA THR A 446 -26.07 -28.86 -21.70
C THR A 446 -26.67 -27.56 -21.16
N ALA A 447 -28.00 -27.57 -21.05
CA ALA A 447 -28.92 -26.71 -20.28
C ALA A 447 -28.29 -25.59 -19.45
N GLU A 448 -28.93 -24.40 -19.48
CA GLU A 448 -28.79 -23.34 -18.49
C GLU A 448 -28.28 -23.92 -17.17
N VAL A 449 -27.03 -23.62 -16.83
CA VAL A 449 -26.49 -23.98 -15.53
C VAL A 449 -27.27 -23.14 -14.53
N GLU A 450 -28.42 -23.67 -14.10
CA GLU A 450 -29.16 -23.14 -12.97
C GLU A 450 -28.17 -23.13 -11.82
N MET A 451 -27.77 -21.92 -11.46
CA MET A 451 -26.73 -21.74 -10.49
C MET A 451 -27.21 -22.33 -9.16
N PRO A 452 -26.34 -22.98 -8.36
CA PRO A 452 -26.75 -23.67 -7.14
C PRO A 452 -27.57 -22.82 -6.18
N TRP A 453 -27.35 -21.50 -6.18
CA TRP A 453 -28.09 -20.54 -5.37
C TRP A 453 -29.49 -20.25 -5.91
N THR A 454 -29.71 -20.23 -7.23
CA THR A 454 -31.04 -20.11 -7.83
C THR A 454 -31.93 -21.30 -7.47
N LYS A 455 -31.34 -22.52 -7.42
CA LYS A 455 -32.06 -23.73 -7.02
C LYS A 455 -32.29 -23.88 -5.51
N LEU A 456 -31.30 -23.50 -4.70
CA LEU A 456 -31.36 -23.66 -3.24
C LEU A 456 -32.01 -22.45 -2.53
N GLY A 457 -32.06 -21.29 -3.17
CA GLY A 457 -32.63 -20.04 -2.64
C GLY A 457 -32.13 -19.75 -1.22
N ARG A 458 -33.05 -19.57 -0.28
CA ARG A 458 -32.76 -19.35 1.16
C ARG A 458 -31.77 -20.37 1.74
N LYS A 459 -31.85 -21.66 1.36
CA LYS A 459 -30.93 -22.71 1.86
C LYS A 459 -29.48 -22.49 1.42
N TRP A 460 -29.23 -21.81 0.29
CA TRP A 460 -27.87 -21.44 -0.12
C TRP A 460 -27.26 -20.45 0.87
N HIS A 461 -28.01 -19.44 1.31
CA HIS A 461 -27.47 -18.34 2.12
C HIS A 461 -27.13 -18.76 3.55
N VAL A 462 -27.89 -19.68 4.15
CA VAL A 462 -27.53 -20.34 5.43
C VAL A 462 -26.45 -21.41 5.29
N SER A 463 -26.17 -21.91 4.07
CA SER A 463 -25.14 -22.92 3.85
C SER A 463 -23.72 -22.37 4.05
N ARG A 464 -22.82 -23.23 4.53
CA ARG A 464 -21.36 -22.98 4.52
C ARG A 464 -20.76 -23.00 3.11
N LYS A 465 -21.49 -23.53 2.11
CA LYS A 465 -21.07 -23.49 0.71
C LYS A 465 -21.22 -22.06 0.16
N GLY A 466 -20.28 -21.64 -0.70
CA GLY A 466 -20.31 -20.32 -1.35
C GLY A 466 -19.49 -19.21 -0.69
N PHE A 467 -18.80 -19.46 0.42
CA PHE A 467 -17.86 -18.48 0.99
C PHE A 467 -16.54 -18.44 0.18
N PRO A 468 -15.89 -17.27 0.01
CA PRO A 468 -14.66 -17.13 -0.79
C PRO A 468 -13.42 -17.85 -0.24
N SER A 469 -13.46 -18.39 0.98
CA SER A 469 -12.30 -18.97 1.68
C SER A 469 -12.74 -20.06 2.66
N THR A 470 -11.85 -21.03 2.94
CA THR A 470 -12.04 -22.10 3.92
C THR A 470 -11.83 -21.68 5.38
N LYS A 471 -11.40 -20.43 5.61
CA LYS A 471 -11.17 -19.89 6.96
C LYS A 471 -12.50 -19.69 7.73
N ARG A 472 -12.45 -19.74 9.08
CA ARG A 472 -13.62 -19.64 9.98
C ARG A 472 -14.46 -18.39 9.68
N VAL A 473 -15.79 -18.56 9.64
CA VAL A 473 -16.82 -17.49 9.54
C VAL A 473 -17.30 -17.15 10.95
N LYS A 474 -17.43 -15.86 11.27
CA LYS A 474 -17.70 -15.36 12.63
C LYS A 474 -19.17 -15.44 13.08
N TRP A 475 -20.12 -15.55 12.15
CA TRP A 475 -21.57 -15.60 12.42
C TRP A 475 -22.16 -16.99 12.13
N THR A 476 -23.40 -17.24 12.59
CA THR A 476 -24.10 -18.54 12.46
C THR A 476 -25.38 -18.44 11.62
N ALA A 477 -25.80 -19.56 11.02
CA ALA A 477 -27.05 -19.62 10.24
C ALA A 477 -28.27 -19.10 11.02
N THR A 478 -28.33 -19.41 12.32
CA THR A 478 -29.34 -18.90 13.25
C THR A 478 -29.38 -17.37 13.35
N THR A 479 -28.24 -16.68 13.25
CA THR A 479 -28.21 -15.21 13.24
C THR A 479 -28.87 -14.65 11.97
N LEU A 480 -28.65 -15.28 10.82
CA LEU A 480 -29.29 -14.88 9.56
C LEU A 480 -30.79 -15.19 9.57
N GLU A 481 -31.19 -16.36 10.06
CA GLU A 481 -32.60 -16.74 10.16
C GLU A 481 -33.37 -15.76 11.05
N MET A 482 -32.85 -15.47 12.23
CA MET A 482 -33.45 -14.48 13.13
C MET A 482 -33.56 -13.08 12.53
N LEU A 483 -32.56 -12.66 11.74
CA LEU A 483 -32.61 -11.38 11.04
C LEU A 483 -33.68 -11.38 9.95
N CYS A 484 -33.79 -12.47 9.18
CA CYS A 484 -34.84 -12.60 8.18
C CYS A 484 -36.23 -12.56 8.83
N ASP A 485 -36.44 -13.27 9.93
CA ASP A 485 -37.72 -13.28 10.65
C ASP A 485 -38.06 -11.87 11.19
N LEU A 486 -37.07 -11.13 11.68
CA LEU A 486 -37.25 -9.74 12.11
C LEU A 486 -37.64 -8.82 10.95
N LEU A 487 -36.99 -8.98 9.79
CA LEU A 487 -37.28 -8.19 8.59
C LEU A 487 -38.65 -8.55 7.99
N GLU A 488 -39.00 -9.83 7.91
CA GLU A 488 -40.33 -10.30 7.48
C GLU A 488 -41.44 -9.75 8.39
N ALA A 489 -41.19 -9.69 9.71
CA ALA A 489 -42.15 -9.13 10.67
C ALA A 489 -42.26 -7.60 10.61
N THR A 490 -41.21 -6.91 10.17
CA THR A 490 -41.16 -5.44 10.13
C THR A 490 -41.67 -4.89 8.79
N PHE A 491 -41.40 -5.61 7.70
CA PHE A 491 -41.67 -5.18 6.33
C PHE A 491 -42.60 -6.19 5.64
N THR A 492 -43.87 -6.15 6.01
CA THR A 492 -44.88 -7.12 5.56
C THR A 492 -45.16 -7.09 4.06
N ASP A 493 -44.89 -5.96 3.42
CA ASP A 493 -45.15 -5.74 1.99
C ASP A 493 -43.94 -6.05 1.12
N PHE A 494 -42.84 -6.58 1.69
CA PHE A 494 -41.59 -6.82 0.98
C PHE A 494 -41.37 -8.31 0.70
N SER A 495 -40.77 -8.62 -0.45
CA SER A 495 -40.41 -9.98 -0.84
C SER A 495 -38.88 -10.17 -0.88
N PHE A 496 -38.42 -11.36 -0.49
CA PHE A 496 -37.01 -11.74 -0.56
C PHE A 496 -36.67 -12.36 -1.92
N ASP A 497 -35.75 -11.73 -2.64
CA ASP A 497 -35.12 -12.32 -3.82
C ASP A 497 -33.82 -13.04 -3.44
N TRP A 498 -33.90 -14.36 -3.43
CA TRP A 498 -32.79 -15.27 -3.10
C TRP A 498 -31.99 -15.74 -4.33
N THR A 499 -32.22 -15.17 -5.51
CA THR A 499 -31.53 -15.58 -6.75
C THR A 499 -30.09 -15.07 -6.83
N GLY A 500 -29.66 -14.22 -5.89
CA GLY A 500 -28.30 -13.71 -5.81
C GLY A 500 -27.31 -14.70 -5.18
N LYS A 501 -26.08 -14.75 -5.71
CA LYS A 501 -25.02 -15.64 -5.19
C LYS A 501 -24.59 -15.32 -3.75
N SER A 502 -24.56 -14.04 -3.39
CA SER A 502 -24.02 -13.54 -2.12
C SER A 502 -24.83 -12.43 -1.48
N ILE A 503 -25.81 -11.92 -2.23
CA ILE A 503 -26.67 -10.80 -1.86
C ILE A 503 -28.09 -11.31 -1.97
N VAL A 504 -28.90 -11.04 -0.94
CA VAL A 504 -30.35 -11.24 -0.98
C VAL A 504 -30.94 -9.84 -1.05
N LYS A 505 -31.82 -9.62 -2.03
CA LYS A 505 -32.48 -8.33 -2.16
C LYS A 505 -33.85 -8.38 -1.50
N LEU A 506 -34.24 -7.26 -0.90
CA LEU A 506 -35.57 -7.04 -0.38
C LEU A 506 -36.22 -5.87 -1.09
N SER A 507 -37.39 -6.09 -1.69
CA SER A 507 -38.13 -5.04 -2.40
C SER A 507 -39.66 -5.21 -2.29
N PRO A 508 -40.43 -4.11 -2.36
CA PRO A 508 -41.89 -4.18 -2.49
C PRO A 508 -42.28 -4.73 -3.87
N PRO A 509 -43.47 -5.34 -4.02
CA PRO A 509 -43.92 -5.97 -5.27
C PRO A 509 -44.03 -5.01 -6.46
N ASP A 510 -44.20 -3.70 -6.25
CA ASP A 510 -44.45 -2.69 -7.30
C ASP A 510 -43.35 -1.61 -7.45
N SER A 511 -42.15 -1.80 -6.90
CA SER A 511 -41.08 -0.78 -6.97
C SER A 511 -39.70 -1.37 -7.24
N ASP A 512 -39.13 -1.02 -8.40
CA ASP A 512 -37.75 -1.34 -8.80
C ASP A 512 -36.70 -0.45 -8.08
N THR A 513 -37.16 0.51 -7.25
CA THR A 513 -36.32 1.58 -6.68
C THR A 513 -35.94 1.40 -5.20
N HIS A 514 -36.62 0.51 -4.47
CA HIS A 514 -36.33 0.21 -3.07
C HIS A 514 -35.78 -1.21 -2.94
N THR A 515 -34.47 -1.35 -3.16
CA THR A 515 -33.77 -2.60 -2.89
C THR A 515 -32.91 -2.46 -1.64
N TRP A 516 -33.30 -3.12 -0.56
CA TRP A 516 -32.37 -3.38 0.53
C TRP A 516 -31.53 -4.60 0.20
N GLU A 517 -30.31 -4.63 0.73
CA GLU A 517 -29.37 -5.68 0.42
C GLU A 517 -28.88 -6.36 1.70
N LEU A 518 -29.01 -7.69 1.75
CA LEU A 518 -28.40 -8.54 2.76
C LEU A 518 -27.19 -9.25 2.16
N HIS A 519 -26.00 -8.91 2.63
CA HIS A 519 -24.76 -9.54 2.19
C HIS A 519 -24.43 -10.71 3.10
N THR A 520 -24.77 -11.92 2.66
CA THR A 520 -24.72 -13.13 3.51
C THR A 520 -23.53 -14.04 3.24
N LYS A 521 -22.57 -13.67 2.39
CA LYS A 521 -21.35 -14.48 2.09
C LYS A 521 -20.06 -13.78 2.49
N ARG A 522 -20.12 -12.95 3.55
CA ARG A 522 -18.97 -12.29 4.17
C ARG A 522 -18.56 -13.01 5.46
N ARG A 523 -17.26 -13.13 5.71
CA ARG A 523 -16.72 -13.89 6.86
C ARG A 523 -16.89 -13.16 8.18
N GLU A 524 -16.82 -11.83 8.13
CA GLU A 524 -16.77 -10.96 9.31
C GLU A 524 -18.15 -10.76 9.94
N GLY A 525 -19.22 -10.75 9.16
CA GLY A 525 -20.61 -10.58 9.61
C GLY A 525 -21.59 -10.61 8.43
N ILE A 526 -22.88 -10.49 8.73
CA ILE A 526 -23.96 -10.23 7.78
C ILE A 526 -24.12 -8.72 7.69
N ASP A 527 -23.97 -8.14 6.50
CA ASP A 527 -24.19 -6.70 6.31
C ASP A 527 -25.61 -6.47 5.81
N LEU A 528 -26.40 -5.73 6.58
CA LEU A 528 -27.69 -5.18 6.19
C LEU A 528 -27.47 -3.78 5.62
N ILE A 529 -27.93 -3.55 4.40
CA ILE A 529 -27.83 -2.27 3.71
C ILE A 529 -29.23 -1.74 3.41
N LEU A 530 -29.56 -0.61 4.01
CA LEU A 530 -30.81 0.11 3.80
C LEU A 530 -30.53 1.40 3.03
N LEU A 531 -31.34 1.69 2.01
CA LEU A 531 -31.21 2.90 1.19
C LEU A 531 -32.20 3.96 1.68
N ALA A 532 -31.70 5.15 2.01
CA ALA A 532 -32.49 6.26 2.52
C ALA A 532 -32.20 7.55 1.72
N GLU A 533 -33.13 8.51 1.74
CA GLU A 533 -32.87 9.82 1.15
C GLU A 533 -31.78 10.56 1.95
N PRO A 534 -30.89 11.35 1.31
CA PRO A 534 -29.77 11.97 2.01
C PRO A 534 -30.21 12.83 3.20
N GLY A 535 -29.61 12.61 4.37
CA GLY A 535 -29.88 13.39 5.59
C GLY A 535 -31.10 12.93 6.40
N THR A 536 -31.80 11.87 5.97
CA THR A 536 -32.93 11.29 6.72
C THR A 536 -32.50 10.47 7.94
N VAL A 537 -31.31 9.85 7.89
CA VAL A 537 -30.78 9.04 9.00
C VAL A 537 -29.54 9.70 9.59
N ALA A 538 -29.66 10.20 10.82
CA ALA A 538 -28.53 10.74 11.56
C ALA A 538 -27.63 9.61 12.10
N LEU A 539 -26.30 9.78 12.04
CA LEU A 539 -25.33 8.80 12.52
C LEU A 539 -25.54 8.39 14.00
N GLY A 540 -26.03 9.32 14.83
CA GLY A 540 -26.37 9.05 16.23
C GLY A 540 -27.46 8.00 16.42
N LYS A 541 -28.42 7.88 15.48
CA LYS A 541 -29.51 6.89 15.58
C LYS A 541 -29.05 5.45 15.37
N ILE A 542 -27.95 5.26 14.65
CA ILE A 542 -27.37 3.93 14.36
C ILE A 542 -26.15 3.63 15.23
N ALA A 543 -25.81 4.52 16.18
CA ALA A 543 -24.57 4.48 16.94
C ALA A 543 -24.42 3.21 17.78
N ASP A 544 -25.51 2.57 18.18
CA ASP A 544 -25.50 1.36 19.02
C ASP A 544 -25.91 0.08 18.27
N LEU A 545 -26.12 0.18 16.95
CA LEU A 545 -26.63 -0.92 16.13
C LEU A 545 -25.50 -1.79 15.58
N GLY A 546 -25.54 -3.08 15.89
CA GLY A 546 -24.60 -4.06 15.35
C GLY A 546 -23.13 -3.84 15.76
N SER A 547 -22.25 -4.62 15.14
CA SER A 547 -20.81 -4.60 15.41
C SER A 547 -20.06 -3.47 14.70
N GLU A 548 -20.49 -3.12 13.49
CA GLU A 548 -19.96 -2.01 12.68
C GLU A 548 -21.12 -1.33 11.98
N ARG A 549 -21.04 -0.01 11.82
CA ARG A 549 -22.05 0.80 11.13
C ARG A 549 -21.41 1.94 10.36
N GLU A 550 -21.93 2.22 9.17
CA GLU A 550 -21.49 3.35 8.35
C GLU A 550 -22.66 3.87 7.51
N ILE A 551 -22.64 5.18 7.23
CA ILE A 551 -23.51 5.81 6.23
C ILE A 551 -22.58 6.22 5.08
N VAL A 552 -22.84 5.70 3.88
CA VAL A 552 -22.02 6.01 2.71
C VAL A 552 -22.89 6.46 1.54
N PRO A 553 -22.40 7.37 0.68
CA PRO A 553 -23.11 7.73 -0.54
C PRO A 553 -23.27 6.50 -1.45
N HIS A 554 -24.48 6.28 -1.94
CA HIS A 554 -24.82 5.20 -2.87
C HIS A 554 -24.94 5.73 -4.30
N ARG A 555 -24.63 4.89 -5.30
CA ARG A 555 -24.67 5.22 -6.73
C ARG A 555 -26.02 5.71 -7.26
N SER A 556 -27.10 5.47 -6.52
CA SER A 556 -28.45 5.94 -6.85
C SER A 556 -28.73 7.38 -6.40
N GLY A 557 -27.75 8.08 -5.82
CA GLY A 557 -27.93 9.41 -5.22
C GLY A 557 -28.50 9.39 -3.80
N ARG A 558 -28.79 8.21 -3.25
CA ARG A 558 -29.26 7.96 -1.88
C ARG A 558 -28.12 7.68 -0.92
N GLU A 559 -28.39 7.68 0.38
CA GLU A 559 -27.46 7.21 1.41
C GLU A 559 -27.69 5.72 1.69
N ALA A 560 -26.62 4.94 1.76
CA ALA A 560 -26.63 3.56 2.18
C ALA A 560 -26.24 3.45 3.65
N VAL A 561 -27.23 3.16 4.50
CA VAL A 561 -27.04 2.84 5.91
C VAL A 561 -26.65 1.37 6.00
N LYS A 562 -25.40 1.10 6.34
CA LYS A 562 -24.87 -0.26 6.49
C LYS A 562 -24.71 -0.62 7.95
N ILE A 563 -25.24 -1.77 8.33
CA ILE A 563 -25.16 -2.32 9.69
C ILE A 563 -24.63 -3.76 9.61
N ARG A 564 -23.51 -4.05 10.28
CA ARG A 564 -22.92 -5.40 10.34
C ARG A 564 -23.35 -6.15 11.59
N LEU A 565 -23.96 -7.31 11.39
CA LEU A 565 -24.47 -8.19 12.45
C LEU A 565 -23.64 -9.48 12.49
N VAL A 566 -23.09 -9.83 13.66
CA VAL A 566 -22.20 -10.98 13.85
C VAL A 566 -22.83 -12.02 14.76
N THR A 567 -23.54 -11.58 15.80
CA THR A 567 -24.11 -12.45 16.83
C THR A 567 -25.63 -12.34 16.89
N GLN A 568 -26.28 -13.33 17.52
CA GLN A 568 -27.72 -13.25 17.81
C GLN A 568 -28.08 -12.09 18.75
N LYS A 569 -27.14 -11.61 19.59
CA LYS A 569 -27.37 -10.47 20.47
C LYS A 569 -27.58 -9.20 19.66
N ASP A 570 -26.80 -9.03 18.59
CA ASP A 570 -26.88 -7.88 17.68
C ASP A 570 -28.28 -7.79 17.05
N VAL A 571 -28.86 -8.93 16.65
CA VAL A 571 -30.22 -9.00 16.08
C VAL A 571 -31.31 -8.76 17.14
N LYS A 572 -31.08 -9.19 18.39
CA LYS A 572 -32.03 -9.00 19.52
C LYS A 572 -31.94 -7.62 20.17
N GLN A 573 -31.04 -6.74 19.72
CA GLN A 573 -30.95 -5.38 20.26
C GLN A 573 -32.29 -4.67 20.09
N LYS A 574 -32.85 -4.16 21.18
CA LYS A 574 -34.13 -3.44 21.17
C LYS A 574 -34.10 -2.26 20.20
N GLY A 575 -32.97 -1.54 20.17
CA GLY A 575 -32.73 -0.43 19.25
C GLY A 575 -32.75 -0.81 17.78
N LEU A 576 -32.36 -2.04 17.40
CA LEU A 576 -32.41 -2.47 15.99
C LEU A 576 -33.86 -2.63 15.53
N LYS A 577 -34.73 -3.23 16.35
CA LYS A 577 -36.15 -3.38 16.02
C LYS A 577 -36.86 -2.03 15.94
N GLU A 578 -36.61 -1.15 16.92
CA GLU A 578 -37.17 0.22 16.94
C GLU A 578 -36.72 1.02 15.70
N PHE A 579 -35.44 0.96 15.36
CA PHE A 579 -34.90 1.59 14.16
C PHE A 579 -35.53 1.06 12.88
N LEU A 580 -35.67 -0.27 12.72
CA LEU A 580 -36.28 -0.84 11.51
C LEU A 580 -37.75 -0.47 11.36
N LEU A 581 -38.51 -0.37 12.46
CA LEU A 581 -39.91 0.08 12.45
C LEU A 581 -40.04 1.56 12.07
N GLU A 582 -39.16 2.42 12.61
CA GLU A 582 -39.10 3.84 12.25
C GLU A 582 -38.71 3.99 10.76
N PHE A 583 -37.72 3.22 10.32
CA PHE A 583 -37.25 3.21 8.94
C PHE A 583 -38.34 2.71 7.96
N ALA A 584 -39.18 1.75 8.36
CA ALA A 584 -40.31 1.29 7.56
C ALA A 584 -41.40 2.35 7.35
N SER A 585 -41.50 3.32 8.27
CA SER A 585 -42.48 4.40 8.22
C SER A 585 -42.02 5.63 7.44
N THR A 586 -40.75 5.65 7.01
CA THR A 586 -40.11 6.74 6.26
C THR A 586 -40.03 6.38 4.78
#